data_AF-A0A1F5V2F1-F1
#
_entry.id   AF-A0A1F5V2F1-F1
#
_cell.length_a   1.000
_cell.length_b   1.000
_cell.length_c   1.000
_cell.angle_alpha   90.00
_cell.angle_beta   90.00
_cell.angle_gamma   90.00
#
_symmetry.space_group_name_H-M   'P 1'
#
loop_
_entity.id
_entity.type
_entity.pdbx_description
1 polymer ?
#
loop_
_entity_poly.entity_id
_entity_poly.type
_entity_poly.pdbx_seq_one_letter_code
_entity_poly.pdbx_strand_id
1 'polypeptide(L)'
;MYAGPPKEDGSECKTKGGIRIMPVISIKQLLESGVHFGHQTKRWNPKMEKFIYGKRNGIYIIDLQKTVKKLKEACDFIRSVSEAGGAVLFVGTKSQAQEIVTEEAKRAGMHYVSFRWLGGMLTNFKTIKKSIKRLEDIEKMKAEVFDKLPRHEVMQLEKEMGKLNKVLGGIRHMDKLPAALFVIDTKKEHTAILEATKLEIPVVGVADTNADPDEVEYVIPGNDDAIRSIKLITNLIAESVLEGKKGKTESAMIDEKKDTVVETVETIEEVPSAEEMPAAIDAGLEQIKIVESEAITIPETVDVEVEELTAEIDEELEKVISKLEEVDEEKKPLMKKKPLKEGGPK
;
A
#
# COMPACT_ATOMS: atom_id res chain seq x y z
N MET A 1 44.25 16.54 -3.99
CA MET A 1 43.98 15.65 -5.14
C MET A 1 42.57 15.11 -4.93
N TYR A 2 41.60 15.63 -5.69
CA TYR A 2 40.21 15.19 -5.64
C TYR A 2 40.08 13.85 -6.39
N ALA A 3 39.55 12.82 -5.74
CA ALA A 3 39.08 11.62 -6.39
C ALA A 3 37.63 11.87 -6.84
N GLY A 4 37.40 11.83 -8.17
CA GLY A 4 36.06 12.00 -8.75
C GLY A 4 35.15 10.80 -8.47
N PRO A 5 33.82 10.97 -8.61
CA PRO A 5 32.87 9.88 -8.44
C PRO A 5 33.05 8.81 -9.53
N PRO A 6 32.81 7.53 -9.23
CA PRO A 6 32.89 6.46 -10.22
C PRO A 6 31.78 6.63 -11.25
N LYS A 7 32.11 6.37 -12.52
CA LYS A 7 31.19 6.43 -13.65
C LYS A 7 30.14 5.32 -13.50
N GLU A 8 28.87 5.66 -13.63
CA GLU A 8 27.79 4.69 -13.73
C GLU A 8 27.76 4.14 -15.15
N ASP A 9 28.39 2.99 -15.32
CA ASP A 9 28.39 2.21 -16.54
C ASP A 9 27.03 1.50 -16.65
N GLY A 10 26.27 1.84 -17.70
CA GLY A 10 24.95 1.28 -18.02
C GLY A 10 24.97 -0.21 -18.35
N SER A 11 25.12 -1.04 -17.33
CA SER A 11 24.93 -2.49 -17.43
C SER A 11 23.48 -2.83 -17.05
N GLU A 12 22.66 -3.05 -18.08
CA GLU A 12 21.33 -3.63 -17.93
C GLU A 12 21.45 -4.99 -17.22
N CYS A 13 21.02 -5.02 -15.97
CA CYS A 13 20.90 -6.24 -15.19
C CYS A 13 19.75 -7.09 -15.77
N LYS A 14 20.09 -8.00 -16.69
CA LYS A 14 19.17 -9.04 -17.17
C LYS A 14 18.92 -10.06 -16.04
N THR A 15 17.89 -9.82 -15.24
CA THR A 15 17.43 -10.81 -14.26
C THR A 15 16.49 -11.83 -14.91
N LYS A 16 16.82 -13.10 -14.68
CA LYS A 16 16.13 -14.31 -15.12
C LYS A 16 14.67 -14.37 -14.63
N GLY A 17 13.77 -14.72 -15.54
CA GLY A 17 12.68 -15.69 -15.35
C GLY A 17 11.80 -15.58 -14.09
N GLY A 18 11.10 -14.47 -13.92
CA GLY A 18 9.92 -14.37 -13.09
C GLY A 18 9.11 -13.18 -13.61
N ILE A 19 7.86 -13.39 -14.02
CA ILE A 19 7.00 -12.30 -14.49
C ILE A 19 6.76 -11.39 -13.29
N ARG A 20 7.51 -10.29 -13.20
CA ARG A 20 7.30 -9.22 -12.22
C ARG A 20 6.01 -8.51 -12.62
N ILE A 21 4.87 -8.96 -12.09
CA ILE A 21 3.58 -8.30 -12.29
C ILE A 21 3.55 -7.10 -11.36
N MET A 22 4.30 -6.06 -11.74
CA MET A 22 4.20 -4.79 -11.08
C MET A 22 2.79 -4.23 -11.36
N PRO A 23 2.05 -3.75 -10.35
CA PRO A 23 0.78 -3.09 -10.59
C PRO A 23 1.00 -1.88 -11.51
N VAL A 24 0.61 -2.03 -12.77
CA VAL A 24 0.77 -0.99 -13.79
C VAL A 24 -0.28 0.07 -13.53
N ILE A 25 0.11 1.14 -12.83
CA ILE A 25 -0.75 2.30 -12.67
C ILE A 25 -0.83 3.06 -13.99
N SER A 26 -2.07 3.29 -14.44
CA SER A 26 -2.33 4.19 -15.56
C SER A 26 -2.29 5.65 -15.09
N ILE A 27 -1.79 6.54 -15.95
CA ILE A 27 -1.84 8.00 -15.70
C ILE A 27 -3.28 8.47 -15.50
N LYS A 28 -4.24 7.82 -16.18
CA LYS A 28 -5.67 8.08 -16.04
C LYS A 28 -6.15 7.87 -14.60
N GLN A 29 -5.74 6.78 -13.96
CA GLN A 29 -6.09 6.48 -12.57
C GLN A 29 -5.52 7.49 -11.57
N LEU A 30 -4.28 7.96 -11.79
CA LEU A 30 -3.67 9.04 -10.98
C LEU A 30 -4.43 10.36 -11.16
N LEU A 31 -4.90 10.64 -12.38
CA LEU A 31 -5.69 11.83 -12.70
C LEU A 31 -7.06 11.79 -12.00
N GLU A 32 -7.79 10.68 -12.12
CA GLU A 32 -9.12 10.46 -11.51
C GLU A 32 -9.07 10.48 -9.97
N SER A 33 -7.98 9.99 -9.40
CA SER A 33 -7.76 9.99 -7.94
C SER A 33 -7.33 11.35 -7.39
N GLY A 34 -7.01 12.32 -8.27
CA GLY A 34 -6.63 13.68 -7.88
C GLY A 34 -5.21 13.83 -7.34
N VAL A 35 -4.28 12.95 -7.73
CA VAL A 35 -2.87 12.97 -7.28
C VAL A 35 -2.12 14.20 -7.80
N HIS A 36 -2.54 14.73 -8.95
CA HIS A 36 -1.91 15.85 -9.64
C HIS A 36 -2.16 17.22 -8.99
N PHE A 37 -3.11 17.33 -8.08
CA PHE A 37 -3.39 18.59 -7.38
C PHE A 37 -2.38 18.79 -6.26
N GLY A 38 -1.71 19.95 -6.25
CA GLY A 38 -0.91 20.38 -5.11
C GLY A 38 -1.57 21.48 -4.29
N HIS A 39 -0.75 22.23 -3.56
CA HIS A 39 -1.18 23.36 -2.76
C HIS A 39 -1.20 24.69 -3.54
N GLN A 40 -1.69 25.73 -2.86
CA GLN A 40 -1.69 27.11 -3.36
C GLN A 40 -0.27 27.66 -3.58
N THR A 41 -0.12 28.57 -4.54
CA THR A 41 1.17 29.18 -4.92
C THR A 41 1.94 29.83 -3.75
N LYS A 42 1.25 30.26 -2.69
CA LYS A 42 1.88 30.90 -1.52
C LYS A 42 2.60 29.94 -0.58
N ARG A 43 2.27 28.65 -0.62
CA ARG A 43 2.72 27.64 0.35
C ARG A 43 3.76 26.67 -0.20
N TRP A 44 4.21 26.89 -1.45
CA TRP A 44 5.11 25.97 -2.13
C TRP A 44 6.56 26.08 -1.65
N ASN A 45 7.31 25.00 -1.83
CA ASN A 45 8.75 24.94 -1.62
C ASN A 45 9.48 25.02 -2.97
N PRO A 46 10.44 25.95 -3.16
CA PRO A 46 11.21 26.08 -4.39
C PRO A 46 11.89 24.79 -4.85
N LYS A 47 12.32 23.92 -3.92
CA LYS A 47 12.98 22.65 -4.26
C LYS A 47 12.05 21.66 -4.99
N MET A 48 10.73 21.81 -4.83
CA MET A 48 9.74 21.01 -5.53
C MET A 48 9.51 21.46 -6.99
N GLU A 49 10.15 22.55 -7.45
CA GLU A 49 10.04 23.04 -8.83
C GLU A 49 10.26 21.94 -9.86
N LYS A 50 11.23 21.04 -9.61
CA LYS A 50 11.55 19.91 -10.50
C LYS A 50 10.38 18.93 -10.70
N PHE A 51 9.42 18.87 -9.79
CA PHE A 51 8.26 17.97 -9.85
C PHE A 51 6.95 18.68 -10.24
N ILE A 52 6.96 20.01 -10.30
CA ILE A 52 5.79 20.82 -10.66
C ILE A 52 5.71 20.94 -12.18
N TYR A 53 4.53 20.67 -12.74
CA TYR A 53 4.25 20.85 -14.17
C TYR A 53 3.89 22.30 -14.50
N GLY A 54 3.06 22.93 -13.66
CA GLY A 54 2.59 24.29 -13.87
C GLY A 54 1.60 24.75 -12.81
N LYS A 55 0.97 25.90 -13.02
CA LYS A 55 -0.06 26.44 -12.12
C LYS A 55 -1.36 26.73 -12.86
N ARG A 56 -2.50 26.39 -12.26
CA ARG A 56 -3.84 26.70 -12.78
C ARG A 56 -4.72 27.16 -11.61
N ASN A 57 -5.45 28.26 -11.79
CA ASN A 57 -6.34 28.83 -10.77
C ASN A 57 -5.67 29.04 -9.39
N GLY A 58 -4.36 29.36 -9.38
CA GLY A 58 -3.60 29.58 -8.14
C GLY A 58 -3.21 28.30 -7.37
N ILE A 59 -3.42 27.12 -7.95
CA ILE A 59 -3.00 25.82 -7.43
C ILE A 59 -1.87 25.29 -8.33
N TYR A 60 -0.82 24.74 -7.72
CA TYR A 60 0.23 24.04 -8.46
C TYR A 60 -0.22 22.64 -8.87
N ILE A 61 0.15 22.25 -10.09
CA ILE A 61 -0.13 20.94 -10.65
C ILE A 61 1.19 20.15 -10.66
N ILE A 62 1.15 18.96 -10.09
CA ILE A 62 2.29 18.03 -10.02
C ILE A 62 2.36 17.25 -11.35
N ASP A 63 3.59 17.03 -11.83
CA ASP A 63 3.86 16.26 -13.04
C ASP A 63 3.70 14.75 -12.79
N LEU A 64 2.60 14.19 -13.30
CA LEU A 64 2.27 12.77 -13.14
C LEU A 64 3.28 11.84 -13.81
N GLN A 65 3.99 12.25 -14.86
CA GLN A 65 4.99 11.38 -15.49
C GLN A 65 6.16 11.14 -14.53
N LYS A 66 6.55 12.17 -13.78
CA LYS A 66 7.56 12.05 -12.72
C LYS A 66 7.04 11.25 -11.55
N THR A 67 5.77 11.45 -11.17
CA THR A 67 5.11 10.64 -10.14
C THR A 67 5.15 9.15 -10.49
N VAL A 68 4.79 8.73 -11.71
CA VAL A 68 4.81 7.31 -12.10
C VAL A 68 6.21 6.70 -11.97
N LYS A 69 7.24 7.40 -12.43
CA LYS A 69 8.64 6.93 -12.34
C LYS A 69 9.07 6.76 -10.88
N LYS A 70 8.83 7.78 -10.06
CA LYS A 70 9.21 7.79 -8.65
C LYS A 70 8.40 6.80 -7.80
N LEU A 71 7.13 6.64 -8.11
CA LEU A 71 6.25 5.67 -7.48
C LEU A 71 6.72 4.25 -7.78
N LYS A 72 7.14 3.98 -9.01
CA LYS A 72 7.76 2.70 -9.39
C LYS A 72 9.03 2.41 -8.59
N GLU A 73 9.96 3.37 -8.53
CA GLU A 73 11.19 3.25 -7.72
C GLU A 73 10.87 2.95 -6.25
N ALA A 74 9.88 3.63 -5.67
CA ALA A 74 9.44 3.40 -4.30
C ALA A 74 8.81 2.01 -4.07
N CYS A 75 7.99 1.53 -5.02
CA CYS A 75 7.38 0.20 -4.94
C CYS A 75 8.44 -0.91 -5.04
N ASP A 76 9.38 -0.76 -5.97
CA ASP A 76 10.50 -1.69 -6.15
C ASP A 76 11.36 -1.77 -4.86
N PHE A 77 11.63 -0.62 -4.25
CA PHE A 77 12.34 -0.56 -2.98
C PHE A 77 11.57 -1.28 -1.85
N ILE A 78 10.29 -0.95 -1.64
CA ILE A 78 9.47 -1.57 -0.58
C ILE A 78 9.32 -3.09 -0.79
N ARG A 79 9.21 -3.53 -2.04
CA ARG A 79 9.20 -4.94 -2.40
C ARG A 79 10.50 -5.61 -1.97
N SER A 80 11.66 -5.04 -2.30
CA SER A 80 12.98 -5.60 -1.92
C SER A 80 13.15 -5.70 -0.40
N VAL A 81 12.67 -4.70 0.36
CA VAL A 81 12.66 -4.73 1.83
C VAL A 81 11.77 -5.86 2.35
N SER A 82 10.62 -6.07 1.73
CA SER A 82 9.65 -7.11 2.12
C SER A 82 10.16 -8.51 1.77
N GLU A 83 10.84 -8.69 0.63
CA GLU A 83 11.51 -9.93 0.23
C GLU A 83 12.62 -10.32 1.23
N ALA A 84 13.40 -9.33 1.70
CA ALA A 84 14.37 -9.53 2.77
C ALA A 84 13.73 -9.88 4.13
N GLY A 85 12.40 -9.74 4.27
CA GLY A 85 11.67 -9.94 5.53
C GLY A 85 11.78 -8.77 6.50
N GLY A 86 12.13 -7.58 6.00
CA GLY A 86 12.12 -6.35 6.78
C GLY A 86 10.70 -5.88 7.08
N ALA A 87 10.48 -5.32 8.27
CA ALA A 87 9.21 -4.71 8.61
C ALA A 87 9.13 -3.28 8.05
N VAL A 88 8.02 -2.94 7.39
CA VAL A 88 7.72 -1.59 6.92
C VAL A 88 6.78 -0.92 7.92
N LEU A 89 7.11 0.30 8.34
CA LEU A 89 6.26 1.08 9.23
C LEU A 89 5.50 2.14 8.43
N PHE A 90 4.17 2.07 8.43
CA PHE A 90 3.31 3.06 7.78
C PHE A 90 2.99 4.20 8.74
N VAL A 91 3.22 5.44 8.32
CA VAL A 91 3.01 6.64 9.14
C VAL A 91 2.11 7.62 8.41
N GLY A 92 1.03 8.03 9.07
CA GLY A 92 0.16 9.10 8.59
C GLY A 92 -0.76 9.59 9.70
N THR A 93 -0.44 10.75 10.27
CA THR A 93 -1.19 11.37 11.39
C THR A 93 -2.30 12.30 10.91
N LYS A 94 -2.31 12.62 9.61
CA LYS A 94 -3.32 13.46 8.98
C LYS A 94 -4.69 12.80 8.99
N SER A 95 -5.75 13.55 9.29
CA SER A 95 -7.13 13.05 9.41
C SER A 95 -7.57 12.23 8.20
N GLN A 96 -7.19 12.67 7.00
CA GLN A 96 -7.50 11.99 5.74
C GLN A 96 -6.75 10.66 5.57
N ALA A 97 -5.61 10.49 6.24
CA ALA A 97 -4.74 9.33 6.12
C ALA A 97 -4.95 8.29 7.23
N GLN A 98 -5.47 8.67 8.41
CA GLN A 98 -5.47 7.81 9.61
C GLN A 98 -6.15 6.46 9.37
N GLU A 99 -7.34 6.48 8.77
CA GLU A 99 -8.14 5.29 8.50
C GLU A 99 -7.51 4.43 7.40
N ILE A 100 -7.13 5.05 6.28
CA ILE A 100 -6.48 4.39 5.14
C ILE A 100 -5.21 3.65 5.58
N VAL A 101 -4.32 4.35 6.30
CA VAL A 101 -3.05 3.77 6.79
C VAL A 101 -3.31 2.59 7.72
N THR A 102 -4.31 2.71 8.59
CA THR A 102 -4.66 1.66 9.54
C THR A 102 -5.19 0.42 8.82
N GLU A 103 -6.09 0.60 7.85
CA GLU A 103 -6.69 -0.49 7.08
C GLU A 103 -5.66 -1.20 6.19
N GLU A 104 -4.89 -0.44 5.42
CA GLU A 104 -3.93 -0.97 4.46
C GLU A 104 -2.72 -1.64 5.15
N ALA A 105 -2.22 -1.07 6.25
CA ALA A 105 -1.15 -1.70 7.00
C ALA A 105 -1.59 -3.01 7.66
N LYS A 106 -2.84 -3.07 8.18
CA LYS A 106 -3.43 -4.32 8.69
C LYS A 106 -3.58 -5.35 7.58
N ARG A 107 -4.05 -4.94 6.41
CA ARG A 107 -4.16 -5.81 5.21
C ARG A 107 -2.80 -6.39 4.81
N ALA A 108 -1.75 -5.57 4.84
CA ALA A 108 -0.38 -5.99 4.54
C ALA A 108 0.30 -6.77 5.69
N GLY A 109 -0.30 -6.85 6.88
CA GLY A 109 0.31 -7.42 8.08
C GLY A 109 1.59 -6.69 8.48
N MET A 110 1.56 -5.35 8.45
CA MET A 110 2.66 -4.46 8.79
C MET A 110 2.28 -3.49 9.92
N HIS A 111 3.30 -2.84 10.51
CA HIS A 111 3.09 -1.89 11.60
C HIS A 111 2.63 -0.53 11.09
N TYR A 112 1.90 0.21 11.92
CA TYR A 112 1.42 1.54 11.56
C TYR A 112 1.37 2.54 12.72
N VAL A 113 1.38 3.83 12.38
CA VAL A 113 1.14 4.96 13.28
C VAL A 113 0.16 5.92 12.61
N SER A 114 -1.09 5.93 13.09
CA SER A 114 -2.17 6.72 12.47
C SER A 114 -2.57 7.97 13.25
N PHE A 115 -2.28 8.06 14.55
CA PHE A 115 -2.75 9.18 15.37
C PHE A 115 -1.72 10.28 15.57
N ARG A 116 -0.67 9.99 16.36
CA ARG A 116 0.35 10.97 16.69
C ARG A 116 1.69 10.27 16.83
N TRP A 117 2.70 10.83 16.17
CA TRP A 117 4.08 10.47 16.39
C TRP A 117 4.55 11.02 17.75
N LEU A 118 5.00 10.13 18.65
CA LEU A 118 5.68 10.54 19.87
C LEU A 118 7.16 10.71 19.55
N GLY A 119 7.74 11.86 19.89
CA GLY A 119 9.18 12.04 19.74
C GLY A 119 9.94 10.99 20.56
N GLY A 120 10.93 10.36 19.94
CA GLY A 120 11.66 9.24 20.51
C GLY A 120 11.05 7.87 20.19
N MET A 121 10.09 7.79 19.26
CA MET A 121 9.45 6.52 18.90
C MET A 121 10.45 5.48 18.38
N LEU A 122 11.40 5.91 17.53
CA LEU A 122 12.44 5.04 16.99
C LEU A 122 13.73 5.19 17.80
N THR A 123 14.13 6.42 18.09
CA THR A 123 15.42 6.70 18.75
C THR A 123 15.47 6.25 20.22
N ASN A 124 14.32 6.25 20.91
CA ASN A 124 14.18 5.79 22.30
C ASN A 124 13.23 4.58 22.41
N PHE A 125 13.42 3.61 21.52
CA PHE A 125 12.56 2.43 21.42
C PHE A 125 12.47 1.62 22.73
N LYS A 126 13.54 1.59 23.55
CA LYS A 126 13.53 0.91 24.86
C LYS A 126 12.48 1.48 25.81
N THR A 127 12.24 2.79 25.79
CA THR A 127 11.23 3.44 26.64
C THR A 127 9.83 3.22 26.08
N ILE A 128 9.66 3.28 24.76
CA ILE A 128 8.39 2.99 24.10
C ILE A 128 7.93 1.55 24.38
N LYS A 129 8.86 0.58 24.36
CA LYS A 129 8.58 -0.80 24.77
C LYS A 129 8.05 -0.92 26.20
N LYS A 130 8.53 -0.09 27.14
CA LYS A 130 7.97 -0.05 28.51
C LYS A 130 6.52 0.44 28.51
N SER A 131 6.20 1.44 27.69
CA SER A 131 4.83 1.93 27.53
C SER A 131 3.90 0.91 26.87
N ILE A 132 4.40 0.12 25.91
CA ILE A 132 3.66 -1.02 25.33
C ILE A 132 3.41 -2.08 26.39
N LYS A 133 4.43 -2.45 27.18
CA LYS A 133 4.27 -3.38 28.30
C LYS A 133 3.23 -2.88 29.32
N ARG A 134 3.24 -1.58 29.63
CA ARG A 134 2.22 -0.96 30.49
C ARG A 134 0.81 -1.11 29.92
N LEU A 135 0.63 -0.95 28.60
CA LEU A 135 -0.66 -1.21 27.95
C LEU A 135 -1.10 -2.67 28.14
N GLU A 136 -0.20 -3.63 27.92
CA GLU A 136 -0.48 -5.06 28.13
C GLU A 136 -0.81 -5.40 29.59
N ASP A 137 -0.13 -4.77 30.54
CA ASP A 137 -0.40 -4.94 31.97
C ASP A 137 -1.79 -4.41 32.34
N ILE A 138 -2.22 -3.26 31.79
CA ILE A 138 -3.57 -2.72 32.01
C ILE A 138 -4.64 -3.63 31.40
N GLU A 139 -4.39 -4.20 30.22
CA GLU A 139 -5.30 -5.16 29.59
C GLU A 139 -5.45 -6.45 30.41
N LYS A 140 -4.36 -6.95 31.01
CA LYS A 140 -4.41 -8.09 31.94
C LYS A 140 -5.18 -7.75 33.21
N MET A 141 -4.92 -6.58 33.80
CA MET A 141 -5.69 -6.10 34.96
C MET A 141 -7.19 -5.95 34.66
N LYS A 142 -7.53 -5.54 33.43
CA LYS A 142 -8.92 -5.44 32.97
C LYS A 142 -9.63 -6.79 32.97
N ALA A 143 -8.93 -7.86 32.63
CA ALA A 143 -9.52 -9.21 32.61
C ALA A 143 -9.74 -9.80 34.02
N GLU A 144 -8.90 -9.45 35.01
CA GLU A 144 -8.86 -10.15 36.29
C GLU A 144 -9.30 -9.33 37.52
N VAL A 145 -9.03 -8.01 37.52
CA VAL A 145 -9.00 -7.21 38.76
C VAL A 145 -9.93 -5.97 38.72
N PHE A 146 -10.43 -5.56 37.56
CA PHE A 146 -11.23 -4.32 37.44
C PHE A 146 -12.47 -4.29 38.34
N ASP A 147 -13.14 -5.43 38.55
CA ASP A 147 -14.33 -5.51 39.40
C ASP A 147 -14.05 -5.33 40.89
N LYS A 148 -12.79 -5.50 41.31
CA LYS A 148 -12.35 -5.38 42.71
C LYS A 148 -11.84 -3.97 43.03
N LEU A 149 -11.65 -3.13 42.02
CA LEU A 149 -11.12 -1.79 42.17
C LEU A 149 -12.25 -0.75 42.32
N PRO A 150 -11.98 0.37 42.98
CA PRO A 150 -12.94 1.45 43.07
C PRO A 150 -13.17 2.08 41.69
N ARG A 151 -14.41 2.50 41.40
CA ARG A 151 -14.82 3.03 40.08
C ARG A 151 -13.94 4.16 39.55
N HIS A 152 -13.40 5.00 40.43
CA HIS A 152 -12.54 6.12 40.03
C HIS A 152 -11.18 5.66 39.49
N GLU A 153 -10.59 4.60 40.06
CA GLU A 153 -9.34 3.99 39.57
C GLU A 153 -9.58 3.27 38.24
N VAL A 154 -10.68 2.52 38.14
CA VAL A 154 -11.09 1.87 36.89
C VAL A 154 -11.20 2.89 35.75
N MET A 155 -11.89 4.01 35.99
CA MET A 155 -12.03 5.07 34.99
C MET A 155 -10.69 5.69 34.58
N GLN A 156 -9.73 5.82 35.51
CA GLN A 156 -8.39 6.31 35.20
C GLN A 156 -7.62 5.31 34.33
N LEU A 157 -7.67 4.03 34.67
CA LEU A 157 -7.02 2.95 33.91
C LEU A 157 -7.62 2.82 32.51
N GLU A 158 -8.94 2.90 32.37
CA GLU A 158 -9.60 2.89 31.06
C GLU A 158 -9.20 4.09 30.19
N LYS A 159 -9.08 5.27 30.79
CA LYS A 159 -8.61 6.47 30.08
C LYS A 159 -7.14 6.36 29.69
N GLU A 160 -6.30 5.76 30.54
CA GLU A 160 -4.89 5.47 30.23
C GLU A 160 -4.79 4.45 29.08
N MET A 161 -5.51 3.33 29.18
CA MET A 161 -5.60 2.29 28.15
C MET A 161 -6.07 2.85 26.81
N GLY A 162 -7.14 3.64 26.80
CA GLY A 162 -7.68 4.25 25.58
C GLY A 162 -6.68 5.18 24.90
N LYS A 163 -5.91 5.97 25.68
CA LYS A 163 -4.84 6.82 25.14
C LYS A 163 -3.68 5.99 24.58
N LEU A 164 -3.22 4.99 25.33
CA LEU A 164 -2.09 4.16 24.92
C LEU A 164 -2.43 3.32 23.69
N ASN A 165 -3.60 2.69 23.64
CA ASN A 165 -4.03 1.88 22.50
C ASN A 165 -4.17 2.73 21.23
N LYS A 166 -4.71 3.95 21.37
CA LYS A 166 -4.86 4.89 20.25
C LYS A 166 -3.51 5.30 19.64
N VAL A 167 -2.46 5.45 20.44
CA VAL A 167 -1.14 5.92 19.96
C VAL A 167 -0.21 4.75 19.59
N LEU A 168 -0.19 3.71 20.40
CA LEU A 168 0.80 2.61 20.31
C LEU A 168 0.23 1.33 19.70
N GLY A 169 -1.09 1.25 19.43
CA GLY A 169 -1.74 0.02 18.98
C GLY A 169 -1.11 -0.58 17.71
N GLY A 170 -0.71 0.26 16.74
CA GLY A 170 -0.12 -0.21 15.49
C GLY A 170 1.35 -0.64 15.57
N ILE A 171 2.06 -0.29 16.64
CA ILE A 171 3.45 -0.73 16.91
C ILE A 171 3.54 -1.75 18.05
N ARG A 172 2.40 -2.24 18.55
CA ARG A 172 2.34 -3.18 19.67
C ARG A 172 3.13 -4.45 19.42
N HIS A 173 3.01 -5.02 18.23
CA HIS A 173 3.66 -6.28 17.84
C HIS A 173 5.06 -6.06 17.23
N MET A 174 5.64 -4.88 17.41
CA MET A 174 6.93 -4.54 16.83
C MET A 174 8.06 -4.93 17.80
N ASP A 175 8.79 -5.99 17.48
CA ASP A 175 9.91 -6.47 18.31
C ASP A 175 11.24 -5.80 17.98
N LYS A 176 11.45 -5.47 16.71
CA LYS A 176 12.67 -4.86 16.19
C LYS A 176 12.34 -3.53 15.52
N LEU A 177 13.37 -2.71 15.31
CA LEU A 177 13.19 -1.48 14.53
C LEU A 177 12.76 -1.82 13.09
N PRO A 178 11.93 -0.98 12.47
CA PRO A 178 11.52 -1.18 11.08
C PRO A 178 12.71 -1.01 10.15
N ALA A 179 12.69 -1.75 9.03
CA ALA A 179 13.69 -1.68 7.98
C ALA A 179 13.45 -0.53 7.00
N ALA A 180 12.19 -0.10 6.85
CA ALA A 180 11.81 1.06 6.04
C ALA A 180 10.62 1.80 6.65
N LEU A 181 10.56 3.10 6.38
CA LEU A 181 9.48 3.97 6.80
C LEU A 181 8.69 4.45 5.57
N PHE A 182 7.37 4.29 5.59
CA PHE A 182 6.48 4.91 4.60
C PHE A 182 5.70 6.04 5.27
N VAL A 183 5.87 7.27 4.77
CA VAL A 183 5.32 8.49 5.37
C VAL A 183 4.37 9.20 4.41
N ILE A 184 3.19 9.56 4.90
CA ILE A 184 2.26 10.45 4.20
C ILE A 184 2.39 11.84 4.82
N ASP A 185 2.58 12.87 3.97
CA ASP A 185 2.84 14.27 4.36
C ASP A 185 4.18 14.42 5.11
N THR A 186 5.27 14.60 4.35
CA THR A 186 6.61 14.71 4.95
C THR A 186 6.75 15.94 5.85
N LYS A 187 6.01 17.01 5.58
CA LYS A 187 6.09 18.27 6.32
C LYS A 187 5.51 18.13 7.72
N LYS A 188 4.37 17.47 7.84
CA LYS A 188 3.73 17.27 9.14
C LYS A 188 4.45 16.17 9.95
N GLU A 189 5.05 15.20 9.29
CA GLU A 189 5.72 14.04 9.88
C GLU A 189 7.26 14.22 9.99
N HIS A 190 7.76 15.46 9.92
CA HIS A 190 9.19 15.76 9.97
C HIS A 190 9.95 15.09 11.15
N THR A 191 9.34 14.97 12.33
CA THR A 191 9.99 14.31 13.49
C THR A 191 10.25 12.83 13.22
N ALA A 192 9.33 12.14 12.52
CA ALA A 192 9.52 10.74 12.16
C ALA A 192 10.67 10.57 11.16
N ILE A 193 10.75 11.48 10.19
CA ILE A 193 11.82 11.50 9.19
C ILE A 193 13.17 11.75 9.87
N LEU A 194 13.28 12.77 10.72
CA LEU A 194 14.52 13.09 11.43
C LEU A 194 15.01 11.93 12.31
N GLU A 195 14.10 11.23 12.98
CA GLU A 195 14.44 10.04 13.76
C GLU A 195 14.90 8.88 12.88
N ALA A 196 14.25 8.67 11.74
CA ALA A 196 14.62 7.64 10.78
C ALA A 196 15.99 7.92 10.16
N THR A 197 16.25 9.15 9.71
CA THR A 197 17.55 9.59 9.19
C THR A 197 18.67 9.38 10.21
N LYS A 198 18.41 9.68 11.49
CA LYS A 198 19.41 9.48 12.56
C LYS A 198 19.75 8.01 12.80
N LEU A 199 18.83 7.10 12.50
CA LEU A 199 18.99 5.66 12.63
C LEU A 199 19.33 4.98 11.29
N GLU A 200 19.57 5.76 10.24
CA GLU A 200 19.87 5.27 8.89
C GLU A 200 18.76 4.35 8.34
N ILE A 201 17.51 4.61 8.74
CA ILE A 201 16.35 3.89 8.21
C ILE A 201 15.88 4.63 6.95
N PRO A 202 15.85 3.97 5.78
CA PRO A 202 15.40 4.57 4.53
C PRO A 202 13.92 4.97 4.61
N VAL A 203 13.62 6.15 4.05
CA VAL A 203 12.29 6.76 4.10
C VAL A 203 11.72 6.87 2.69
N VAL A 204 10.50 6.37 2.53
CA VAL A 204 9.63 6.58 1.38
C VAL A 204 8.54 7.56 1.78
N GLY A 205 8.39 8.67 1.06
CA GLY A 205 7.53 9.78 1.48
C GLY A 205 6.67 10.33 0.35
N VAL A 206 5.38 10.51 0.61
CA VAL A 206 4.49 11.27 -0.28
C VAL A 206 4.70 12.75 -0.03
N ALA A 207 5.16 13.46 -1.07
CA ALA A 207 5.49 14.88 -1.00
C ALA A 207 4.56 15.70 -1.90
N ASP A 208 3.84 16.64 -1.30
CA ASP A 208 3.15 17.70 -2.03
C ASP A 208 4.14 18.86 -2.29
N THR A 209 3.72 19.81 -3.09
CA THR A 209 4.37 21.07 -3.46
C THR A 209 4.92 21.91 -2.29
N ASN A 210 4.49 21.69 -1.06
CA ASN A 210 4.92 22.41 0.14
C ASN A 210 6.06 21.70 0.92
N ALA A 211 6.38 20.46 0.56
CA ALA A 211 7.39 19.61 1.20
C ALA A 211 8.80 19.86 0.65
N ASP A 212 9.82 19.47 1.41
CA ASP A 212 11.20 19.40 0.92
C ASP A 212 11.49 17.99 0.39
N PRO A 213 11.82 17.81 -0.91
CA PRO A 213 12.13 16.50 -1.47
C PRO A 213 13.48 15.95 -1.01
N ASP A 214 14.36 16.77 -0.41
CA ASP A 214 15.69 16.31 -0.01
C ASP A 214 15.68 15.64 1.38
N GLU A 215 14.59 15.76 2.15
CA GLU A 215 14.43 15.12 3.46
C GLU A 215 14.17 13.60 3.36
N VAL A 216 13.80 13.13 2.16
CA VAL A 216 13.34 11.76 1.93
C VAL A 216 14.15 11.14 0.79
N GLU A 217 14.54 9.88 0.97
CA GLU A 217 15.34 9.15 -0.02
C GLU A 217 14.52 8.75 -1.25
N TYR A 218 13.32 8.23 -1.03
CA TYR A 218 12.37 7.88 -2.09
C TYR A 218 11.14 8.78 -2.03
N VAL A 219 11.21 9.89 -2.75
CA VAL A 219 10.11 10.87 -2.84
C VAL A 219 9.09 10.42 -3.86
N ILE A 220 7.81 10.36 -3.47
CA ILE A 220 6.66 10.18 -4.36
C ILE A 220 5.94 11.53 -4.48
N PRO A 221 6.10 12.27 -5.61
CA PRO A 221 5.39 13.52 -5.81
C PRO A 221 3.89 13.26 -5.96
N GLY A 222 3.06 13.82 -5.07
CA GLY A 222 1.63 13.60 -5.12
C GLY A 222 0.85 14.36 -4.06
N ASN A 223 -0.46 14.37 -4.22
CA ASN A 223 -1.40 15.01 -3.30
C ASN A 223 -1.53 14.23 -1.99
N ASP A 224 -1.29 14.89 -0.86
CA ASP A 224 -1.43 14.33 0.49
C ASP A 224 -2.71 14.78 1.22
N ASP A 225 -3.54 15.65 0.61
CA ASP A 225 -4.79 16.16 1.18
C ASP A 225 -6.01 15.33 0.75
N ALA A 226 -5.98 14.78 -0.48
CA ALA A 226 -7.10 14.03 -1.04
C ALA A 226 -7.11 12.57 -0.56
N ILE A 227 -8.23 12.16 0.05
CA ILE A 227 -8.47 10.78 0.53
C ILE A 227 -8.24 9.76 -0.59
N ARG A 228 -8.74 10.01 -1.81
CA ARG A 228 -8.57 9.10 -2.95
C ARG A 228 -7.11 8.94 -3.38
N SER A 229 -6.35 10.04 -3.39
CA SER A 229 -4.91 10.03 -3.71
C SER A 229 -4.13 9.20 -2.69
N ILE A 230 -4.32 9.49 -1.39
CA ILE A 230 -3.66 8.76 -0.31
C ILE A 230 -4.02 7.28 -0.36
N LYS A 231 -5.30 6.94 -0.61
CA LYS A 231 -5.77 5.56 -0.73
C LYS A 231 -5.06 4.84 -1.87
N LEU A 232 -5.01 5.45 -3.05
CA LEU A 232 -4.36 4.85 -4.21
C LEU A 232 -2.87 4.57 -3.95
N ILE A 233 -2.13 5.55 -3.44
CA ILE A 233 -0.69 5.40 -3.18
C ILE A 233 -0.44 4.36 -2.07
N THR A 234 -1.17 4.45 -0.96
CA THR A 234 -0.98 3.53 0.18
C THR A 234 -1.35 2.09 -0.20
N ASN A 235 -2.41 1.92 -0.99
CA ASN A 235 -2.85 0.61 -1.48
C ASN A 235 -1.78 -0.04 -2.37
N LEU A 236 -1.18 0.72 -3.28
CA LEU A 236 -0.09 0.24 -4.13
C LEU A 236 1.15 -0.20 -3.33
N ILE A 237 1.52 0.58 -2.33
CA ILE A 237 2.64 0.25 -1.43
C ILE A 237 2.31 -1.00 -0.62
N ALA A 238 1.09 -1.14 -0.11
CA ALA A 238 0.63 -2.34 0.59
C ALA A 238 0.62 -3.58 -0.32
N GLU A 239 0.21 -3.45 -1.58
CA GLU A 239 0.29 -4.53 -2.58
C GLU A 239 1.74 -4.94 -2.86
N SER A 240 2.65 -3.97 -2.96
CA SER A 240 4.09 -4.23 -3.16
C SER A 240 4.68 -5.00 -1.97
N VAL A 241 4.25 -4.70 -0.75
CA VAL A 241 4.63 -5.45 0.46
C VAL A 241 4.11 -6.89 0.40
N LEU A 242 2.84 -7.08 0.02
CA LEU A 242 2.23 -8.41 -0.10
C LEU A 242 2.91 -9.25 -1.18
N GLU A 243 3.26 -8.64 -2.32
CA GLU A 243 4.00 -9.32 -3.40
C GLU A 243 5.40 -9.74 -2.93
N GLY A 244 6.13 -8.87 -2.23
CA GLY A 244 7.44 -9.21 -1.68
C GLY A 244 7.36 -10.34 -0.64
N LYS A 245 6.31 -10.37 0.19
CA LYS A 245 6.05 -11.47 1.12
C LYS A 245 5.75 -12.80 0.39
N LYS A 246 4.95 -12.77 -0.69
CA LYS A 246 4.64 -13.97 -1.49
C LYS A 246 5.89 -14.55 -2.16
N GLY A 247 6.74 -13.70 -2.74
CA GLY A 247 7.98 -14.13 -3.38
C GLY A 247 8.93 -14.87 -2.43
N LYS A 248 8.92 -14.51 -1.14
CA LYS A 248 9.66 -15.24 -0.09
C LYS A 248 9.09 -16.63 0.17
N THR A 249 7.76 -16.76 0.24
CA THR A 249 7.11 -18.07 0.43
C THR A 249 7.36 -19.01 -0.74
N GLU A 250 7.28 -18.52 -1.97
CA GLU A 250 7.57 -19.31 -3.17
C GLU A 250 9.05 -19.70 -3.23
N SER A 251 9.97 -18.78 -2.93
CA SER A 251 11.41 -19.08 -2.89
C SER A 251 11.74 -20.09 -1.80
N ALA A 252 11.10 -20.01 -0.63
CA ALA A 252 11.27 -20.99 0.45
C ALA A 252 10.74 -22.38 0.06
N MET A 253 9.60 -22.45 -0.64
CA MET A 253 9.07 -23.73 -1.16
C MET A 253 9.94 -24.34 -2.26
N ILE A 254 10.65 -23.50 -3.04
CA ILE A 254 11.59 -23.96 -4.07
C ILE A 254 12.89 -24.46 -3.45
N ASP A 255 13.39 -23.82 -2.39
CA ASP A 255 14.57 -24.30 -1.67
C ASP A 255 14.28 -25.61 -0.90
N GLU A 256 13.10 -25.76 -0.28
CA GLU A 256 12.68 -27.06 0.30
C GLU A 256 12.54 -28.17 -0.76
N LYS A 257 12.11 -27.82 -1.98
CA LYS A 257 12.09 -28.76 -3.12
C LYS A 257 13.48 -29.04 -3.70
N LYS A 258 14.45 -28.15 -3.54
CA LYS A 258 15.83 -28.42 -3.96
C LYS A 258 16.54 -29.31 -2.95
N ASP A 259 16.33 -29.10 -1.65
CA ASP A 259 16.94 -29.97 -0.63
C ASP A 259 16.40 -31.41 -0.71
N THR A 260 15.12 -31.60 -1.02
CA THR A 260 14.54 -32.94 -1.28
C THR A 260 14.99 -33.58 -2.60
N VAL A 261 15.39 -32.80 -3.61
CA VAL A 261 15.97 -33.32 -4.85
C VAL A 261 17.46 -33.65 -4.67
N VAL A 262 18.20 -32.91 -3.84
CA VAL A 262 19.60 -33.22 -3.53
C VAL A 262 19.70 -34.51 -2.69
N GLU A 263 18.77 -34.74 -1.75
CA GLU A 263 18.74 -35.97 -0.94
C GLU A 263 18.31 -37.21 -1.74
N THR A 264 17.57 -37.06 -2.85
CA THR A 264 17.20 -38.18 -3.73
C THR A 264 18.26 -38.50 -4.80
N VAL A 265 19.15 -37.56 -5.11
CA VAL A 265 20.27 -37.79 -6.06
C VAL A 265 21.46 -38.48 -5.38
N GLU A 266 21.66 -38.33 -4.06
CA GLU A 266 22.72 -39.05 -3.32
C GLU A 266 22.46 -40.57 -3.17
N THR A 267 21.24 -41.06 -3.44
CA THR A 267 20.90 -42.49 -3.36
C THR A 267 21.01 -43.28 -4.66
N ILE A 268 21.53 -42.70 -5.75
CA ILE A 268 21.72 -43.40 -7.04
C ILE A 268 23.18 -43.27 -7.52
N GLU A 269 24.12 -43.77 -6.71
CA GLU A 269 25.47 -44.14 -7.17
C GLU A 269 25.74 -45.61 -6.80
N GLU A 270 25.13 -46.55 -7.53
CA GLU A 270 25.80 -47.82 -7.87
C GLU A 270 25.45 -48.17 -9.32
N VAL A 271 26.41 -47.90 -10.20
CA VAL A 271 26.43 -48.40 -11.57
C VAL A 271 27.21 -49.71 -11.58
N PRO A 272 26.75 -50.76 -12.27
CA PRO A 272 27.68 -51.65 -12.93
C PRO A 272 27.58 -51.47 -14.45
N SER A 273 28.72 -51.09 -15.02
CA SER A 273 29.14 -51.28 -16.43
C SER A 273 29.62 -52.75 -16.56
N ALA A 274 29.59 -53.51 -17.66
CA ALA A 274 29.49 -53.28 -19.10
C ALA A 274 29.12 -54.61 -19.82
N GLU A 275 28.68 -54.53 -21.09
CA GLU A 275 29.07 -55.39 -22.25
C GLU A 275 27.93 -55.70 -23.27
N GLU A 276 28.11 -55.12 -24.47
CA GLU A 276 27.82 -55.55 -25.86
C GLU A 276 26.41 -55.97 -26.37
N MET A 277 26.02 -55.34 -27.50
CA MET A 277 24.89 -55.62 -28.44
C MET A 277 25.06 -56.96 -29.18
N PRO A 278 24.02 -57.68 -29.71
CA PRO A 278 23.09 -57.16 -30.73
C PRO A 278 21.65 -57.73 -30.85
N ALA A 279 20.80 -56.94 -31.54
CA ALA A 279 19.73 -57.27 -32.50
C ALA A 279 18.54 -58.23 -32.21
N ALA A 280 17.34 -57.70 -32.54
CA ALA A 280 16.06 -58.36 -32.80
C ALA A 280 15.30 -58.87 -31.53
N ILE A 281 13.97 -58.81 -31.38
CA ILE A 281 12.87 -58.88 -32.34
C ILE A 281 11.65 -58.18 -31.69
N ASP A 282 10.97 -57.38 -32.50
CA ASP A 282 9.55 -57.05 -32.46
C ASP A 282 8.65 -58.08 -31.74
N ALA A 283 8.02 -57.69 -30.62
CA ALA A 283 6.77 -58.26 -30.11
C ALA A 283 6.27 -57.46 -28.89
N GLY A 284 5.09 -56.86 -28.98
CA GLY A 284 4.34 -56.43 -27.80
C GLY A 284 3.78 -55.01 -27.80
N LEU A 285 3.58 -54.41 -28.97
CA LEU A 285 2.74 -53.22 -29.14
C LEU A 285 1.27 -53.68 -29.17
N GLU A 286 0.72 -54.06 -28.01
CA GLU A 286 -0.72 -54.26 -27.85
C GLU A 286 -1.09 -54.25 -26.37
N GLN A 287 -1.26 -53.05 -25.83
CA GLN A 287 -2.30 -52.66 -24.87
C GLN A 287 -1.95 -51.27 -24.34
N ILE A 288 -2.71 -50.29 -24.83
CA ILE A 288 -3.13 -48.99 -24.24
C ILE A 288 -3.34 -48.06 -25.45
N LYS A 289 -4.39 -48.36 -26.23
CA LYS A 289 -4.94 -47.44 -27.23
C LYS A 289 -6.44 -47.68 -27.41
N ILE A 290 -7.17 -47.51 -26.30
CA ILE A 290 -8.63 -47.34 -26.17
C ILE A 290 -8.73 -46.56 -24.84
N VAL A 291 -9.03 -45.26 -24.69
CA VAL A 291 -9.98 -44.35 -25.34
C VAL A 291 -9.42 -42.91 -25.21
N GLU A 292 -9.00 -42.29 -26.31
CA GLU A 292 -8.93 -40.82 -26.44
C GLU A 292 -10.18 -40.41 -27.22
N SER A 293 -11.31 -40.28 -26.53
CA SER A 293 -12.52 -39.64 -27.02
C SER A 293 -13.51 -39.46 -25.87
N GLU A 294 -13.35 -38.38 -25.12
CA GLU A 294 -14.47 -37.68 -24.50
C GLU A 294 -14.07 -36.21 -24.35
N ALA A 295 -14.33 -35.47 -25.42
CA ALA A 295 -14.51 -34.05 -25.34
C ALA A 295 -15.73 -33.80 -24.44
N ILE A 296 -15.49 -33.37 -23.20
CA ILE A 296 -16.52 -32.78 -22.37
C ILE A 296 -16.63 -31.31 -22.79
N THR A 297 -17.55 -31.08 -23.73
CA THR A 297 -18.22 -29.81 -23.98
C THR A 297 -18.79 -29.25 -22.67
N ILE A 298 -18.26 -28.10 -22.24
CA ILE A 298 -18.86 -27.26 -21.19
C ILE A 298 -19.90 -26.37 -21.90
N PRO A 299 -21.16 -26.29 -21.40
CA PRO A 299 -22.24 -25.64 -22.10
C PRO A 299 -22.09 -24.11 -22.15
N GLU A 300 -22.27 -23.58 -23.35
CA GLU A 300 -22.37 -22.17 -23.73
C GLU A 300 -23.77 -21.62 -23.37
N THR A 301 -24.10 -21.61 -22.06
CA THR A 301 -25.42 -21.14 -21.57
C THR A 301 -25.34 -20.25 -20.33
N VAL A 302 -24.24 -19.52 -20.13
CA VAL A 302 -24.11 -18.55 -19.01
C VAL A 302 -24.12 -17.09 -19.49
N ASP A 303 -24.06 -16.86 -20.80
CA ASP A 303 -24.01 -15.49 -21.35
C ASP A 303 -25.39 -14.84 -21.57
N VAL A 304 -26.48 -15.62 -21.51
CA VAL A 304 -27.86 -15.08 -21.73
C VAL A 304 -28.49 -14.53 -20.44
N GLU A 305 -28.19 -15.11 -19.27
CA GLU A 305 -28.77 -14.63 -18.00
C GLU A 305 -28.10 -13.34 -17.49
N VAL A 306 -26.85 -13.07 -17.86
CA VAL A 306 -26.14 -11.85 -17.45
C VAL A 306 -26.61 -10.64 -18.28
N GLU A 307 -26.95 -10.82 -19.57
CA GLU A 307 -27.51 -9.74 -20.39
C GLU A 307 -28.93 -9.34 -19.96
N GLU A 308 -29.81 -10.30 -19.64
CA GLU A 308 -31.16 -10.01 -19.14
C GLU A 308 -31.13 -9.28 -17.78
N LEU A 309 -30.23 -9.68 -16.87
CA LEU A 309 -30.06 -9.01 -15.58
C LEU A 309 -29.46 -7.60 -15.71
N THR A 310 -28.59 -7.35 -16.70
CA THR A 310 -28.08 -5.99 -16.96
C THR A 310 -29.13 -5.09 -17.59
N ALA A 311 -30.02 -5.62 -18.43
CA ALA A 311 -31.11 -4.86 -19.04
C ALA A 311 -32.21 -4.47 -18.03
N GLU A 312 -32.55 -5.35 -17.09
CA GLU A 312 -33.51 -5.02 -16.01
C GLU A 312 -32.97 -3.94 -15.07
N ILE A 313 -31.65 -3.94 -14.78
CA ILE A 313 -31.02 -2.92 -13.93
C ILE A 313 -30.97 -1.55 -14.63
N ASP A 314 -30.73 -1.53 -15.95
CA ASP A 314 -30.70 -0.28 -16.72
C ASP A 314 -32.11 0.33 -16.89
N GLU A 315 -33.15 -0.49 -17.06
CA GLU A 315 -34.54 -0.01 -17.13
C GLU A 315 -35.06 0.52 -15.77
N GLU A 316 -34.64 -0.09 -14.65
CA GLU A 316 -34.91 0.42 -13.31
C GLU A 316 -34.18 1.75 -13.05
N LEU A 317 -32.96 1.91 -13.53
CA LEU A 317 -32.18 3.15 -13.42
C LEU A 317 -32.82 4.30 -14.21
N GLU A 318 -33.33 4.07 -15.41
CA GLU A 318 -34.05 5.10 -16.19
C GLU A 318 -35.39 5.51 -15.54
N LYS A 319 -36.10 4.57 -14.90
CA LYS A 319 -37.31 4.87 -14.11
C LYS A 319 -37.00 5.69 -12.85
N VAL A 320 -35.83 5.48 -12.24
CA VAL A 320 -35.39 6.28 -11.07
C VAL A 320 -34.93 7.68 -11.51
N ILE A 321 -34.23 7.80 -12.63
CA ILE A 321 -33.79 9.09 -13.17
C ILE A 321 -34.99 9.96 -13.60
N SER A 322 -35.97 9.39 -14.28
CA SER A 322 -37.20 10.12 -14.66
C SER A 322 -38.03 10.59 -13.45
N LYS A 323 -38.14 9.76 -12.40
CA LYS A 323 -38.77 10.18 -11.13
C LYS A 323 -37.99 11.29 -10.42
N LEU A 324 -36.68 11.34 -10.55
CA LEU A 324 -35.86 12.41 -9.98
C LEU A 324 -35.99 13.73 -10.75
N GLU A 325 -36.16 13.67 -12.08
CA GLU A 325 -36.41 14.84 -12.93
C GLU A 325 -37.81 15.44 -12.69
N GLU A 326 -38.85 14.62 -12.49
CA GLU A 326 -40.20 15.11 -12.13
C GLU A 326 -40.21 15.82 -10.76
N VAL A 327 -39.42 15.33 -9.79
CA VAL A 327 -39.30 15.94 -8.45
C VAL A 327 -38.55 17.27 -8.48
N ASP A 328 -37.66 17.50 -9.46
CA ASP A 328 -36.94 18.76 -9.63
C ASP A 328 -37.76 19.80 -10.41
N GLU A 329 -38.70 19.40 -11.28
CA GLU A 329 -39.64 20.32 -11.92
C GLU A 329 -40.70 20.85 -10.93
N GLU A 330 -41.21 20.02 -10.02
CA GLU A 330 -42.19 20.46 -9.00
C GLU A 330 -41.61 21.45 -7.99
N LYS A 331 -40.29 21.43 -7.74
CA LYS A 331 -39.63 22.38 -6.81
C LYS A 331 -39.33 23.75 -7.41
N LYS A 332 -39.67 24.00 -8.68
CA LYS A 332 -39.31 25.23 -9.40
C LYS A 332 -40.39 26.34 -9.53
N PRO A 333 -41.41 26.46 -8.65
CA PRO A 333 -42.18 27.70 -8.58
C PRO A 333 -42.23 28.30 -7.17
N LEU A 334 -41.12 28.77 -6.61
CA LEU A 334 -41.15 29.59 -5.37
C LEU A 334 -40.04 30.64 -5.28
N MET A 335 -39.71 31.31 -6.39
CA MET A 335 -38.93 32.55 -6.36
C MET A 335 -39.43 33.56 -7.42
N LYS A 336 -40.61 34.14 -7.21
CA LYS A 336 -41.02 35.38 -7.87
C LYS A 336 -41.13 36.52 -6.85
N LYS A 337 -40.07 37.35 -6.85
CA LYS A 337 -40.00 38.81 -6.64
C LYS A 337 -40.82 39.45 -5.51
N LYS A 338 -40.12 39.95 -4.49
CA LYS A 338 -40.49 41.18 -3.75
C LYS A 338 -39.44 42.26 -4.09
N PRO A 339 -39.81 43.45 -4.59
CA PRO A 339 -38.85 44.52 -4.85
C PRO A 339 -38.44 45.20 -3.54
N LEU A 340 -37.14 45.39 -3.30
CA LEU A 340 -36.63 46.24 -2.22
C LEU A 340 -36.87 47.71 -2.57
N LYS A 341 -37.45 48.44 -1.63
CA LYS A 341 -37.61 49.91 -1.67
C LYS A 341 -36.25 50.58 -1.52
N GLU A 342 -35.99 51.55 -2.38
CA GLU A 342 -34.92 52.54 -2.28
C GLU A 342 -35.08 53.36 -0.98
N GLY A 343 -34.00 53.43 -0.20
CA GLY A 343 -33.84 54.37 0.91
C GLY A 343 -32.70 55.33 0.55
N GLY A 344 -33.05 56.61 0.35
CA GLY A 344 -32.14 57.69 -0.01
C GLY A 344 -31.17 58.10 1.11
N PRO A 345 -30.27 59.06 0.82
CA PRO A 345 -29.08 59.33 1.63
C PRO A 345 -29.36 60.38 2.72
N LYS A 346 -28.89 60.13 3.93
CA LYS A 346 -28.40 61.13 4.88
C LYS A 346 -27.34 60.53 5.78
#